data_AF-A0A7S1D0Y4-F1
#
_entry.id   AF-A0A7S1D0Y4-F1
#
_cell.length_a   1.000
_cell.length_b   1.000
_cell.length_c   1.000
_cell.angle_alpha   90.00
_cell.angle_beta   90.00
_cell.angle_gamma   90.00
#
_symmetry.space_group_name_H-M   'P 1'
#
loop_
_entity.id
_entity.type
_entity.pdbx_description
1 polymer ?
#
loop_
_entity_poly.entity_id
_entity_poly.type
_entity_poly.pdbx_seq_one_letter_code
_entity_poly.pdbx_strand_id
1 'polypeptide(L)'
;VSKRMKGELLSLVAIGKERVQSKNHGKPSFKQETQFLHVNAVLQDMRGKTVKAGNYVYPFSIHLPDSLPASMSSSGGRVEAQIQYKIAATFGKTHFDRVFGVTSRPLPPTMVPCFVEPKTEAIKAMGLRTVGSVTFGAMVRDAHVGRGNTLSLAVACRNDSTVDIRRVEFKLIELITLSPKNQVPFQDKTTLLHCEDIALPGLIKGKSTRTAINQRQRSIDFHETNYAAIYDALLHDSNTIEIPVPARSRDTHKGGIIKVEHYLKIKLHTNAFTDNVSIKIPLQIGNASTSTPLPPEAVASGTMVVDSEAVPPPLVPADSYVDRPASPAEIPFVSAVLLDIPPESEVTVAPVVEATATILSPSAPVERDVRQETDEGNDGHRYEEEEDYNEFATPSAPLTEDGPPCLSTLLSEMLTTVNDYTIVQSKINTSKWKEFFESLSPEDFGSIIAHVNSDFDQPRIGSLIAREVDKFLCDHCVTALRNTASWNRPAMVKSLLPLCTDLWLRGDIIKAELSEWEQTVTAADFDAATSHIPQQRAVVH
;
A
#
# COMPACT_ATOMS: atom_id res chain seq x y z
N VAL A 1 53.00 -10.83 -19.81
CA VAL A 1 52.20 -10.99 -21.06
C VAL A 1 50.86 -10.30 -20.85
N SER A 2 50.70 -9.06 -21.31
CA SER A 2 49.42 -8.33 -21.20
C SER A 2 48.41 -8.94 -22.17
N LYS A 3 47.45 -9.70 -21.64
CA LYS A 3 46.38 -10.30 -22.45
C LYS A 3 45.48 -9.17 -22.95
N ARG A 4 45.60 -8.80 -24.24
CA ARG A 4 44.68 -7.85 -24.88
C ARG A 4 43.30 -8.50 -24.92
N MET A 5 42.33 -7.86 -24.28
CA MET A 5 40.92 -8.27 -24.40
C MET A 5 40.31 -7.58 -25.62
N LYS A 6 39.58 -8.33 -26.44
CA LYS A 6 38.71 -7.75 -27.47
C LYS A 6 37.64 -6.96 -26.72
N GLY A 7 37.51 -5.67 -27.02
CA GLY A 7 36.58 -4.83 -26.28
C GLY A 7 35.13 -5.30 -26.48
N GLU A 8 34.42 -5.39 -25.36
CA GLU A 8 33.01 -5.78 -25.27
C GLU A 8 32.20 -4.62 -24.68
N LEU A 9 30.87 -4.75 -24.66
CA LEU A 9 30.02 -3.77 -23.98
C LEU A 9 30.18 -3.93 -22.46
N LEU A 10 30.53 -2.86 -21.76
CA LEU A 10 30.41 -2.80 -20.30
C LEU A 10 29.04 -2.20 -19.98
N SER A 11 28.16 -3.02 -19.45
CA SER A 11 26.81 -2.61 -19.03
C SER A 11 26.57 -2.98 -17.58
N LEU A 12 25.64 -2.25 -16.97
CA LEU A 12 25.21 -2.42 -15.60
C LEU A 12 23.68 -2.48 -15.59
N VAL A 13 23.13 -3.43 -14.86
CA VAL A 13 21.68 -3.63 -14.78
C VAL A 13 21.27 -3.63 -13.31
N ALA A 14 20.37 -2.74 -12.92
CA ALA A 14 19.67 -2.82 -11.64
C ALA A 14 18.36 -3.59 -11.81
N ILE A 15 18.15 -4.58 -10.95
CA ILE A 15 17.04 -5.54 -11.03
C ILE A 15 16.36 -5.61 -9.66
N GLY A 16 15.04 -5.49 -9.63
CA GLY A 16 14.20 -5.74 -8.45
C GLY A 16 13.27 -6.91 -8.70
N LYS A 17 13.22 -7.86 -7.74
CA LYS A 17 12.44 -9.09 -7.85
C LYS A 17 11.70 -9.42 -6.56
N GLU A 18 10.48 -9.90 -6.73
CA GLU A 18 9.79 -10.72 -5.73
C GLU A 18 10.22 -12.16 -5.92
N ARG A 19 10.42 -12.87 -4.81
CA ARG A 19 10.83 -14.28 -4.81
C ARG A 19 10.03 -15.02 -3.76
N VAL A 20 9.46 -16.14 -4.16
CA VAL A 20 8.82 -17.10 -3.24
C VAL A 20 9.50 -18.44 -3.44
N GLN A 21 9.98 -19.04 -2.35
CA GLN A 21 10.67 -20.31 -2.36
C GLN A 21 10.12 -21.22 -1.25
N SER A 22 9.63 -22.40 -1.63
CA SER A 22 9.27 -23.44 -0.67
C SER A 22 10.44 -24.41 -0.46
N LYS A 23 10.64 -24.85 0.78
CA LYS A 23 11.61 -25.86 1.20
C LYS A 23 10.87 -27.08 1.71
N ASN A 24 11.15 -28.24 1.12
CA ASN A 24 10.72 -29.55 1.63
C ASN A 24 11.95 -30.30 2.14
N HIS A 25 11.97 -30.62 3.44
CA HIS A 25 13.12 -31.26 4.11
C HIS A 25 14.47 -30.55 3.84
N GLY A 26 14.47 -29.22 3.85
CA GLY A 26 15.66 -28.39 3.60
C GLY A 26 16.07 -28.28 2.12
N LYS A 27 15.44 -29.03 1.20
CA LYS A 27 15.66 -28.87 -0.24
C LYS A 27 14.61 -27.94 -0.85
N PRO A 28 14.97 -27.04 -1.78
CA PRO A 28 13.99 -26.23 -2.50
C PRO A 28 13.02 -27.14 -3.25
N SER A 29 11.72 -27.05 -2.93
CA SER A 29 10.67 -27.80 -3.63
C SER A 29 10.08 -26.98 -4.76
N PHE A 30 10.00 -25.66 -4.58
CA PHE A 30 9.44 -24.73 -5.55
C PHE A 30 10.12 -23.38 -5.43
N LYS A 31 10.28 -22.69 -6.55
CA LYS A 31 10.82 -21.34 -6.62
C LYS A 31 10.10 -20.57 -7.73
N GLN A 32 9.55 -19.42 -7.39
CA GLN A 32 9.01 -18.46 -8.34
C GLN A 32 9.62 -17.09 -8.12
N GLU A 33 9.87 -16.39 -9.21
CA GLU A 33 10.36 -15.01 -9.20
C GLU A 33 9.49 -14.17 -10.13
N THR A 34 9.18 -12.95 -9.70
CA THR A 34 8.53 -11.93 -10.51
C THR A 34 9.43 -10.69 -10.52
N GLN A 35 9.82 -10.23 -11.70
CA GLN A 35 10.65 -9.04 -11.86
C GLN A 35 9.74 -7.82 -12.02
N PHE A 36 9.95 -6.80 -11.19
CA PHE A 36 9.18 -5.55 -11.23
C PHE A 36 10.05 -4.31 -11.46
N LEU A 37 11.38 -4.45 -11.43
CA LEU A 37 12.33 -3.39 -11.77
C LEU A 37 13.41 -3.94 -12.68
N HIS A 38 13.70 -3.21 -13.76
CA HIS A 38 14.81 -3.46 -14.66
C HIS A 38 15.32 -2.15 -15.25
N VAL A 39 16.50 -1.72 -14.84
CA VAL A 39 17.17 -0.52 -15.36
C VAL A 39 18.51 -0.93 -15.94
N ASN A 40 18.72 -0.66 -17.22
CA ASN A 40 19.98 -0.94 -17.91
C ASN A 40 20.75 0.36 -18.16
N ALA A 41 22.02 0.37 -17.80
CA ALA A 41 22.97 1.45 -17.99
C ALA A 41 24.16 0.94 -18.80
N VAL A 42 24.41 1.54 -19.96
CA VAL A 42 25.64 1.27 -20.72
C VAL A 42 26.74 2.16 -20.15
N LEU A 43 27.68 1.56 -19.42
CA LEU A 43 28.78 2.33 -18.80
C LEU A 43 29.84 2.71 -19.83
N GLN A 44 30.19 1.78 -20.73
CA GLN A 44 31.16 2.05 -21.79
C GLN A 44 30.97 1.08 -22.96
N ASP A 45 30.90 1.61 -24.18
CA ASP A 45 30.99 0.80 -25.39
C ASP A 45 32.46 0.67 -25.84
N MET A 46 33.03 -0.52 -25.60
CA MET A 46 34.38 -0.86 -26.03
C MET A 46 34.39 -1.78 -27.25
N ARG A 47 33.25 -2.06 -27.89
CA ARG A 47 33.21 -2.91 -29.09
C ARG A 47 34.13 -2.35 -30.17
N GLY A 48 35.00 -3.20 -30.70
CA GLY A 48 36.01 -2.82 -31.70
C GLY A 48 37.23 -2.06 -31.16
N LYS A 49 37.28 -1.75 -29.87
CA LYS A 49 38.43 -1.10 -29.21
C LYS A 49 39.33 -2.16 -28.55
N THR A 50 40.64 -1.90 -28.53
CA THR A 50 41.60 -2.71 -27.75
C THR A 50 41.75 -2.08 -26.38
N VAL A 51 41.39 -2.80 -25.32
CA VAL A 51 41.55 -2.34 -23.94
C VAL A 51 42.95 -2.72 -23.45
N LYS A 52 43.71 -1.77 -22.91
CA LYS A 52 45.03 -2.03 -22.33
C LYS A 52 44.86 -2.74 -20.98
N ALA A 53 45.91 -3.40 -20.51
CA ALA A 53 45.91 -3.90 -19.13
C ALA A 53 46.04 -2.72 -18.17
N GLY A 54 45.23 -2.67 -17.12
CA GLY A 54 45.21 -1.58 -16.14
C GLY A 54 44.03 -1.67 -15.20
N ASN A 55 43.99 -0.77 -14.22
CA ASN A 55 42.86 -0.57 -13.33
C ASN A 55 41.95 0.51 -13.91
N TYR A 56 40.67 0.22 -14.04
CA TYR A 56 39.69 1.11 -14.63
C TYR A 56 38.56 1.35 -13.63
N VAL A 57 38.12 2.60 -13.51
CA VAL A 57 37.00 2.99 -12.66
C VAL A 57 35.94 3.63 -13.55
N TYR A 58 34.73 3.06 -13.50
CA TYR A 58 33.57 3.53 -14.26
C TYR A 58 32.50 4.00 -13.28
N PRO A 59 32.41 5.32 -13.02
CA PRO A 59 31.36 5.85 -12.17
C PRO A 59 30.00 5.73 -12.87
N PHE A 60 28.96 5.45 -12.09
CA PHE A 60 27.60 5.31 -12.58
C PHE A 60 26.61 5.94 -11.61
N SER A 61 25.49 6.41 -12.16
CA SER A 61 24.31 6.81 -11.39
C SER A 61 23.07 6.13 -11.97
N ILE A 62 22.24 5.58 -11.09
CA ILE A 62 20.97 4.94 -11.45
C ILE A 62 19.87 5.59 -10.65
N HIS A 63 18.87 6.11 -11.35
CA HIS A 63 17.65 6.60 -10.73
C HIS A 63 16.68 5.46 -10.48
N LEU A 64 16.24 5.31 -9.23
CA LEU A 64 15.25 4.33 -8.83
C LEU A 64 13.87 4.99 -8.77
N PRO A 65 12.80 4.33 -9.26
CA PRO A 65 11.45 4.86 -9.11
C PRO A 65 11.03 5.01 -7.64
N ASP A 66 10.28 6.06 -7.34
CA ASP A 66 9.71 6.31 -6.00
C ASP A 66 8.71 5.22 -5.56
N SER A 67 8.15 4.48 -6.52
CA SER A 67 7.13 3.45 -6.30
C SER A 67 7.70 2.10 -5.85
N LEU A 68 9.02 2.00 -5.66
CA LEU A 68 9.65 0.72 -5.32
C LEU A 68 9.29 0.28 -3.89
N PRO A 69 8.92 -1.01 -3.69
CA PRO A 69 8.70 -1.54 -2.35
C PRO A 69 10.02 -1.65 -1.57
N ALA A 70 9.95 -1.61 -0.24
CA ALA A 70 11.14 -1.84 0.57
C ALA A 70 11.67 -3.27 0.41
N SER A 71 13.00 -3.42 0.51
CA SER A 71 13.62 -4.72 0.65
C SER A 71 13.08 -5.42 1.90
N MET A 72 12.57 -6.63 1.73
CA MET A 72 12.06 -7.42 2.86
C MET A 72 12.30 -8.90 2.67
N SER A 73 12.36 -9.63 3.78
CA SER A 73 12.39 -11.08 3.80
C SER A 73 11.45 -11.61 4.87
N SER A 74 10.75 -12.70 4.56
CA SER A 74 9.98 -13.49 5.52
C SER A 74 10.37 -14.95 5.38
N SER A 75 10.73 -15.56 6.51
CA SER A 75 11.05 -16.98 6.61
C SER A 75 10.10 -17.60 7.63
N GLY A 76 8.96 -18.11 7.17
CA GLY A 76 7.92 -18.71 7.99
C GLY A 76 7.73 -20.18 7.62
N GLY A 77 8.20 -21.09 8.47
CA GLY A 77 8.03 -22.54 8.26
C GLY A 77 8.70 -23.05 6.97
N ARG A 78 7.89 -23.52 6.01
CA ARG A 78 8.39 -24.12 4.75
C ARG A 78 8.51 -23.13 3.60
N VAL A 79 7.96 -21.92 3.71
CA VAL A 79 7.95 -20.96 2.61
C VAL A 79 8.73 -19.70 2.99
N GLU A 80 9.56 -19.25 2.07
CA GLU A 80 10.38 -18.05 2.17
C GLU A 80 9.91 -17.06 1.10
N ALA A 81 9.69 -15.82 1.50
CA ALA A 81 9.30 -14.73 0.62
C ALA A 81 10.31 -13.59 0.73
N GLN A 82 10.70 -13.01 -0.40
CA GLN A 82 11.71 -11.96 -0.44
C GLN A 82 11.42 -10.92 -1.53
N ILE A 83 11.56 -9.65 -1.18
CA ILE A 83 11.74 -8.55 -2.13
C ILE A 83 13.22 -8.18 -2.10
N GLN A 84 13.91 -8.41 -3.23
CA GLN A 84 15.35 -8.21 -3.33
C GLN A 84 15.71 -7.37 -4.55
N TYR A 85 16.66 -6.46 -4.33
CA TYR A 85 17.28 -5.65 -5.37
C TYR A 85 18.74 -6.05 -5.56
N LYS A 86 19.17 -6.11 -6.82
CA LYS A 86 20.57 -6.35 -7.17
C LYS A 86 21.03 -5.50 -8.33
N ILE A 87 22.30 -5.10 -8.30
CA ILE A 87 23.00 -4.52 -9.43
C ILE A 87 23.90 -5.60 -10.01
N ALA A 88 23.88 -5.78 -11.33
CA ALA A 88 24.71 -6.72 -12.05
C ALA A 88 25.50 -5.99 -13.15
N ALA A 89 26.83 -6.06 -13.10
CA ALA A 89 27.70 -5.57 -14.15
C ALA A 89 28.13 -6.74 -15.05
N THR A 90 28.06 -6.53 -16.36
CA THR A 90 28.46 -7.50 -17.37
C THR A 90 29.53 -6.90 -18.25
N PHE A 91 30.65 -7.62 -18.40
CA PHE A 91 31.72 -7.31 -19.32
C PHE A 91 32.15 -8.58 -20.05
N GLY A 92 31.55 -8.78 -21.22
CA GLY A 92 31.62 -10.02 -21.96
C GLY A 92 31.16 -11.23 -21.19
N LYS A 93 32.03 -12.22 -21.03
CA LYS A 93 31.73 -13.43 -20.23
C LYS A 93 31.84 -13.20 -18.71
N THR A 94 32.37 -12.05 -18.30
CA THR A 94 32.52 -11.72 -16.88
C THR A 94 31.22 -11.11 -16.38
N HIS A 95 30.72 -11.65 -15.28
CA HIS A 95 29.54 -11.16 -14.58
C HIS A 95 29.91 -10.90 -13.13
N PHE A 96 29.42 -9.79 -12.59
CA PHE A 96 29.53 -9.44 -11.18
C PHE A 96 28.16 -8.94 -10.73
N ASP A 97 27.66 -9.40 -9.58
CA ASP A 97 26.44 -8.86 -9.00
C ASP A 97 26.56 -8.55 -7.50
N ARG A 98 25.73 -7.61 -7.04
CA ARG A 98 25.69 -7.18 -5.65
C ARG A 98 24.26 -6.83 -5.25
N VAL A 99 23.82 -7.34 -4.11
CA VAL A 99 22.53 -7.02 -3.50
C VAL A 99 22.64 -5.70 -2.74
N PHE A 100 21.57 -4.90 -2.79
CA PHE A 100 21.47 -3.66 -2.03
C PHE A 100 20.07 -3.52 -1.39
N GLY A 101 19.98 -2.72 -0.33
CA GLY A 101 18.74 -2.41 0.37
C GLY A 101 18.00 -1.25 -0.29
N VAL A 102 16.69 -1.36 -0.43
CA VAL A 102 15.80 -0.26 -0.83
C VAL A 102 14.83 0.01 0.31
N THR A 103 14.59 1.28 0.59
CA THR A 103 13.51 1.72 1.48
C THR A 103 12.37 2.26 0.64
N SER A 104 11.13 1.93 1.02
CA SER A 104 9.95 2.50 0.36
C SER A 104 9.90 4.01 0.54
N ARG A 105 9.13 4.68 -0.32
CA ARG A 105 8.79 6.09 -0.11
C ARG A 105 8.09 6.27 1.25
N PRO A 106 8.38 7.36 1.99
CA PRO A 106 7.60 7.71 3.16
C PRO A 106 6.10 7.78 2.84
N LEU A 107 5.26 7.34 3.77
CA LEU A 107 3.82 7.46 3.64
C LEU A 107 3.45 8.93 3.37
N PRO A 108 2.39 9.18 2.58
CA PRO A 108 1.90 10.53 2.38
C PRO A 108 1.59 11.20 3.73
N PRO A 109 1.91 12.50 3.90
CA PRO A 109 1.60 13.22 5.14
C PRO A 109 0.09 13.47 5.33
N THR A 110 -0.72 13.14 4.33
CA THR A 110 -2.17 13.25 4.38
C THR A 110 -2.74 12.14 5.25
N MET A 111 -3.43 12.52 6.32
CA MET A 111 -4.14 11.59 7.18
C MET A 111 -5.33 10.97 6.44
N VAL A 112 -5.50 9.66 6.59
CA VAL A 112 -6.64 8.92 6.02
C VAL A 112 -7.45 8.31 7.16
N PRO A 113 -8.52 8.99 7.62
CA PRO A 113 -9.37 8.43 8.66
C PRO A 113 -10.11 7.19 8.13
N CYS A 114 -10.20 6.15 8.94
CA CYS A 114 -10.89 4.92 8.60
C CYS A 114 -12.02 4.67 9.60
N PHE A 115 -13.25 4.72 9.11
CA PHE A 115 -14.46 4.38 9.87
C PHE A 115 -14.88 2.96 9.50
N VAL A 116 -14.89 2.07 10.48
CA VAL A 116 -15.41 0.71 10.27
C VAL A 116 -16.88 0.67 10.63
N GLU A 117 -17.68 0.06 9.75
CA GLU A 117 -19.10 -0.15 9.98
C GLU A 117 -19.35 -0.84 11.34
N PRO A 118 -20.19 -0.25 12.20
CA PRO A 118 -20.46 -0.82 13.51
C PRO A 118 -21.12 -2.17 13.39
N LYS A 119 -20.52 -3.17 14.03
CA LYS A 119 -21.01 -4.53 14.02
C LYS A 119 -21.99 -4.74 15.17
N THR A 120 -23.21 -5.16 14.86
CA THR A 120 -24.23 -5.53 15.85
C THR A 120 -24.36 -7.05 15.91
N GLU A 121 -24.20 -7.63 17.10
CA GLU A 121 -24.29 -9.07 17.34
C GLU A 121 -25.27 -9.38 18.46
N ALA A 122 -26.08 -10.41 18.26
CA ALA A 122 -27.03 -10.89 19.26
C ALA A 122 -26.31 -11.73 20.32
N ILE A 123 -26.46 -11.36 21.59
CA ILE A 123 -25.88 -12.06 22.72
C ILE A 123 -26.86 -13.15 23.19
N LYS A 124 -26.40 -14.39 23.30
CA LYS A 124 -27.20 -15.55 23.71
C LYS A 124 -26.74 -16.06 25.07
N ALA A 125 -27.69 -16.33 25.96
CA ALA A 125 -27.44 -17.01 27.22
C ALA A 125 -27.73 -18.52 27.11
N MET A 126 -27.37 -19.27 28.16
CA MET A 126 -27.57 -20.73 28.26
C MET A 126 -28.99 -21.13 27.82
N GLY A 127 -29.09 -22.01 26.83
CA GLY A 127 -30.36 -22.39 26.18
C GLY A 127 -30.73 -21.56 24.94
N LEU A 128 -29.76 -20.95 24.25
CA LEU A 128 -29.91 -20.23 22.97
C LEU A 128 -30.87 -19.03 22.98
N ARG A 129 -31.32 -18.59 24.17
CA ARG A 129 -32.18 -17.41 24.29
C ARG A 129 -31.36 -16.14 24.11
N THR A 130 -31.75 -15.30 23.15
CA THR A 130 -31.18 -13.96 22.98
C THR A 130 -31.49 -13.10 24.20
N VAL A 131 -30.45 -12.57 24.84
CA VAL A 131 -30.52 -11.71 26.03
C VAL A 131 -30.20 -10.25 25.72
N GLY A 132 -30.18 -9.91 24.43
CA GLY A 132 -30.00 -8.58 23.87
C GLY A 132 -28.92 -8.58 22.79
N SER A 133 -28.35 -7.41 22.52
CA SER A 133 -27.33 -7.23 21.48
C SER A 133 -26.21 -6.31 21.94
N VAL A 134 -25.07 -6.40 21.28
CA VAL A 134 -23.95 -5.47 21.43
C VAL A 134 -23.65 -4.88 20.05
N THR A 135 -23.62 -3.56 19.97
CA THR A 135 -23.19 -2.81 18.79
C THR A 135 -21.82 -2.22 19.06
N PHE A 136 -20.87 -2.44 18.15
CA PHE A 136 -19.48 -2.05 18.33
C PHE A 136 -18.90 -1.41 17.08
N GLY A 137 -18.40 -0.19 17.21
CA GLY A 137 -17.74 0.56 16.15
C GLY A 137 -16.34 1.01 16.55
N ALA A 138 -15.51 1.30 15.57
CA ALA A 138 -14.19 1.89 15.79
C ALA A 138 -13.80 2.80 14.63
N MET A 139 -12.96 3.77 14.96
CA MET A 139 -12.38 4.72 14.03
C MET A 139 -10.88 4.81 14.29
N VAL A 140 -10.11 4.71 13.22
CA VAL A 140 -8.68 5.08 13.24
C VAL A 140 -8.56 6.48 12.67
N ARG A 141 -7.90 7.38 13.39
CA ARG A 141 -7.72 8.77 12.92
C ARG A 141 -6.86 8.86 11.66
N ASP A 142 -5.84 8.02 11.58
CA ASP A 142 -4.99 7.88 10.40
C ASP A 142 -4.63 6.42 10.18
N ALA A 143 -5.16 5.84 9.10
CA ALA A 143 -4.89 4.46 8.71
C ALA A 143 -3.52 4.31 8.03
N HIS A 144 -2.87 5.41 7.66
CA HIS A 144 -1.46 5.44 7.28
C HIS A 144 -0.63 5.59 8.55
N VAL A 145 0.19 4.59 8.87
CA VAL A 145 1.01 4.65 10.09
C VAL A 145 2.45 4.23 9.82
N GLY A 146 3.37 5.11 10.20
CA GLY A 146 4.80 4.84 10.13
C GLY A 146 5.20 3.72 11.08
N ARG A 147 6.13 2.86 10.65
CA ARG A 147 6.79 1.89 11.54
C ARG A 147 7.44 2.62 12.72
N GLY A 148 7.17 2.14 13.94
CA GLY A 148 7.65 2.79 15.17
C GLY A 148 6.76 3.91 15.70
N ASN A 149 5.77 4.38 14.93
CA ASN A 149 4.82 5.40 15.40
C ASN A 149 3.67 4.77 16.21
N THR A 150 2.80 5.62 16.77
CA THR A 150 1.57 5.20 17.42
C THR A 150 0.36 5.40 16.51
N LEU A 151 -0.58 4.47 16.60
CA LEU A 151 -1.87 4.51 15.94
C LEU A 151 -2.91 5.03 16.94
N SER A 152 -3.56 6.16 16.63
CA SER A 152 -4.65 6.73 17.43
C SER A 152 -5.99 6.09 17.04
N LEU A 153 -6.55 5.29 17.95
CA LEU A 153 -7.79 4.53 17.75
C LEU A 153 -8.89 5.03 18.69
N ALA A 154 -10.03 5.44 18.16
CA ALA A 154 -11.25 5.64 18.91
C ALA A 154 -12.15 4.39 18.83
N VAL A 155 -12.78 4.01 19.94
CA VAL A 155 -13.73 2.89 19.98
C VAL A 155 -15.03 3.30 20.65
N ALA A 156 -16.15 2.81 20.13
CA ALA A 156 -17.46 3.06 20.71
C ALA A 156 -18.23 1.75 20.79
N CYS A 157 -18.92 1.54 21.90
CA CYS A 157 -19.75 0.35 22.09
C CYS A 157 -21.02 0.71 22.83
N ARG A 158 -22.10 0.08 22.39
CA ARG A 158 -23.39 0.11 23.04
C ARG A 158 -23.80 -1.30 23.42
N ASN A 159 -23.91 -1.54 24.72
CA ASN A 159 -24.35 -2.81 25.28
C ASN A 159 -25.86 -2.78 25.59
N ASP A 160 -26.66 -3.22 24.64
CA ASP A 160 -28.11 -3.41 24.80
C ASP A 160 -28.42 -4.89 25.16
N SER A 161 -27.55 -5.51 25.97
CA SER A 161 -27.72 -6.87 26.49
C SER A 161 -27.74 -6.91 28.02
N THR A 162 -28.23 -8.01 28.59
CA THR A 162 -28.15 -8.24 30.03
C THR A 162 -26.81 -8.83 30.48
N VAL A 163 -25.83 -8.97 29.58
CA VAL A 163 -24.52 -9.56 29.86
C VAL A 163 -23.46 -8.48 29.81
N ASP A 164 -22.55 -8.48 30.78
CA ASP A 164 -21.47 -7.50 30.82
C ASP A 164 -20.37 -7.84 29.81
N ILE A 165 -19.77 -6.80 29.24
CA ILE A 165 -18.54 -6.92 28.44
C ILE A 165 -17.37 -7.06 29.42
N ARG A 166 -16.73 -8.23 29.43
CA ARG A 166 -15.64 -8.57 30.35
C ARG A 166 -14.37 -7.80 30.01
N ARG A 167 -13.95 -7.84 28.74
CA ARG A 167 -12.70 -7.21 28.29
C ARG A 167 -12.70 -6.91 26.80
N VAL A 168 -11.79 -6.03 26.40
CA VAL A 168 -11.52 -5.71 25.00
C VAL A 168 -10.08 -6.13 24.68
N GLU A 169 -9.93 -6.85 23.57
CA GLU A 169 -8.64 -7.36 23.06
C GLU A 169 -8.32 -6.67 21.73
N PHE A 170 -7.08 -6.21 21.59
CA PHE A 170 -6.54 -5.60 20.38
C PHE A 170 -5.39 -6.44 19.86
N LYS A 171 -5.41 -6.73 18.55
CA LYS A 171 -4.34 -7.42 17.85
C LYS A 171 -3.97 -6.66 16.59
N LEU A 172 -2.73 -6.17 16.52
CA LEU A 172 -2.16 -5.71 15.26
C LEU A 172 -1.63 -6.95 14.52
N ILE A 173 -2.18 -7.19 13.34
CA ILE A 173 -1.89 -8.40 12.57
C ILE A 173 -1.23 -8.00 11.25
N GLU A 174 -0.13 -8.66 10.94
CA GLU A 174 0.48 -8.70 9.62
C GLU A 174 0.09 -10.02 8.95
N LEU A 175 -0.48 -9.95 7.75
CA LEU A 175 -0.88 -11.08 6.94
C LEU A 175 -0.08 -11.05 5.64
N ILE A 176 0.75 -12.08 5.45
CA ILE A 176 1.53 -12.28 4.22
C ILE A 176 0.82 -13.35 3.40
N THR A 177 0.27 -12.96 2.27
CA THR A 177 -0.29 -13.87 1.28
C THR A 177 0.70 -14.07 0.14
N LEU A 178 1.06 -15.31 -0.12
CA LEU A 178 1.94 -15.72 -1.21
C LEU A 178 1.08 -16.42 -2.25
N SER A 179 1.04 -15.90 -3.46
CA SER A 179 0.20 -16.43 -4.54
C SER A 179 1.08 -16.94 -5.68
N PRO A 180 1.77 -18.08 -5.49
CA PRO A 180 2.54 -18.67 -6.57
C PRO A 180 1.63 -19.13 -7.71
N LYS A 181 2.10 -19.02 -8.95
CA LYS A 181 1.38 -19.44 -10.15
C LYS A 181 1.09 -20.95 -10.05
N ASN A 182 -0.15 -21.32 -10.38
CA ASN A 182 -0.63 -22.70 -10.42
C ASN A 182 -0.53 -23.44 -9.07
N GLN A 183 -0.61 -22.71 -7.96
CA GLN A 183 -0.57 -23.25 -6.61
C GLN A 183 -1.58 -22.55 -5.72
N VAL A 184 -2.05 -23.27 -4.71
CA VAL A 184 -2.93 -22.70 -3.68
C VAL A 184 -2.19 -21.59 -2.95
N PRO A 185 -2.79 -20.40 -2.80
CA PRO A 185 -2.19 -19.31 -2.04
C PRO A 185 -1.84 -19.75 -0.62
N PHE A 186 -0.63 -19.39 -0.18
CA PHE A 186 -0.18 -19.61 1.18
C PHE A 186 -0.35 -18.33 2.00
N GLN A 187 -0.91 -18.44 3.20
CA GLN A 187 -1.07 -17.31 4.11
C GLN A 187 -0.28 -17.54 5.39
N ASP A 188 0.58 -16.59 5.73
CA ASP A 188 1.25 -16.51 7.02
C ASP A 188 0.71 -15.32 7.82
N LYS A 189 0.32 -15.57 9.06
CA LYS A 189 -0.33 -14.60 9.92
C LYS A 189 0.51 -14.37 11.16
N THR A 190 1.11 -13.20 11.24
CA THR A 190 1.92 -12.78 12.39
C THR A 190 1.15 -11.78 13.25
N THR A 191 1.07 -12.02 14.56
CA THR A 191 0.55 -11.02 15.51
C THR A 191 1.70 -10.13 15.94
N LEU A 192 1.72 -8.89 15.44
CA LEU A 192 2.77 -7.90 15.70
C LEU A 192 2.66 -7.33 17.12
N LEU A 193 1.44 -7.10 17.57
CA LEU A 193 1.11 -6.59 18.90
C LEU A 193 -0.15 -7.29 19.40
N HIS A 194 -0.18 -7.59 20.70
CA HIS A 194 -1.35 -8.14 21.37
C HIS A 194 -1.53 -7.42 22.71
N CYS A 195 -2.63 -6.69 22.84
CA CYS A 195 -3.02 -6.00 24.07
C CYS A 195 -4.34 -6.59 24.56
N GLU A 196 -4.36 -7.08 25.78
CA GLU A 196 -5.57 -7.56 26.46
C GLU A 196 -5.97 -6.57 27.57
N ASP A 197 -7.23 -6.62 27.96
CA ASP A 197 -7.75 -5.94 29.15
C ASP A 197 -7.55 -4.41 29.15
N ILE A 198 -7.64 -3.77 27.97
CA ILE A 198 -7.50 -2.31 27.87
C ILE A 198 -8.68 -1.62 28.60
N ALA A 199 -8.32 -0.67 29.47
CA ALA A 199 -9.28 0.19 30.15
C ALA A 199 -9.92 1.16 29.14
N LEU A 200 -11.23 1.06 29.01
CA LEU A 200 -12.05 1.93 28.17
C LEU A 200 -13.17 2.48 29.05
N PRO A 201 -12.89 3.56 29.81
CA PRO A 201 -13.79 4.03 30.87
C PRO A 201 -15.10 4.60 30.31
N GLY A 202 -15.08 5.17 29.10
CA GLY A 202 -16.28 5.66 28.43
C GLY A 202 -17.09 4.56 27.73
N LEU A 203 -16.62 3.30 27.76
CA LEU A 203 -17.37 2.18 27.19
C LEU A 203 -18.47 1.76 28.17
N ILE A 204 -19.73 1.80 27.73
CA ILE A 204 -20.85 1.30 28.53
C ILE A 204 -20.78 -0.22 28.58
N LYS A 205 -19.97 -0.75 29.51
CA LYS A 205 -19.77 -2.20 29.71
C LYS A 205 -20.90 -2.87 30.48
N GLY A 206 -21.64 -2.09 31.27
CA GLY A 206 -22.67 -2.59 32.16
C GLY A 206 -23.92 -3.09 31.41
N LYS A 207 -24.56 -4.09 31.99
CA LYS A 207 -25.85 -4.63 31.53
C LYS A 207 -26.95 -3.57 31.46
N SER A 208 -27.75 -3.64 30.41
CA SER A 208 -29.02 -2.90 30.30
C SER A 208 -30.14 -3.66 31.01
N THR A 209 -31.09 -2.92 31.60
CA THR A 209 -32.29 -3.56 32.19
C THR A 209 -33.20 -4.07 31.07
N ARG A 210 -33.86 -5.21 31.30
CA ARG A 210 -34.74 -5.84 30.29
C ARG A 210 -35.85 -4.89 29.81
N THR A 211 -36.35 -4.04 30.68
CA THR A 211 -37.35 -3.01 30.34
C THR A 211 -36.79 -1.98 29.36
N ALA A 212 -35.57 -1.48 29.59
CA ALA A 212 -34.93 -0.53 28.68
C ALA A 212 -34.64 -1.15 27.31
N ILE A 213 -34.21 -2.42 27.28
CA ILE A 213 -33.98 -3.16 26.04
C ILE A 213 -35.29 -3.28 25.23
N ASN A 214 -36.37 -3.75 25.86
CA ASN A 214 -37.66 -3.92 25.20
C ASN A 214 -38.25 -2.60 24.68
N GLN A 215 -38.04 -1.49 25.41
CA GLN A 215 -38.52 -0.17 24.98
C GLN A 215 -37.78 0.31 23.73
N ARG A 216 -36.46 0.09 23.67
CA ARG A 216 -35.61 0.51 22.55
C ARG A 216 -35.85 -0.33 21.29
N GLN A 217 -35.96 -1.65 21.43
CA GLN A 217 -36.18 -2.57 20.31
C GLN A 217 -37.53 -2.37 19.59
N ARG A 218 -38.48 -1.63 20.19
CA ARG A 218 -39.76 -1.30 19.57
C ARG A 218 -39.72 -0.04 18.69
N SER A 219 -38.64 0.73 18.75
CA SER A 219 -38.46 1.88 17.87
C SER A 219 -38.04 1.38 16.48
N ILE A 220 -38.77 1.83 15.45
CA ILE A 220 -38.45 1.54 14.05
C ILE A 220 -37.06 2.10 13.71
N ASP A 221 -36.69 3.23 14.31
CA ASP A 221 -35.45 3.97 14.05
C ASP A 221 -34.31 3.55 14.99
N PHE A 222 -34.40 2.35 15.59
CA PHE A 222 -33.41 1.88 16.56
C PHE A 222 -32.00 1.80 15.95
N HIS A 223 -31.87 1.31 14.71
CA HIS A 223 -30.58 1.16 14.04
C HIS A 223 -29.94 2.51 13.72
N GLU A 224 -30.69 3.41 13.10
CA GLU A 224 -30.24 4.77 12.76
C GLU A 224 -29.80 5.55 14.02
N THR A 225 -30.63 5.52 15.07
CA THR A 225 -30.30 6.19 16.35
C THR A 225 -29.03 5.58 16.98
N ASN A 226 -28.83 4.27 16.84
CA ASN A 226 -27.63 3.62 17.37
C ASN A 226 -26.38 4.00 16.56
N TYR A 227 -26.46 4.03 15.24
CA TYR A 227 -25.35 4.42 14.39
C TYR A 227 -24.97 5.88 14.59
N ALA A 228 -25.94 6.79 14.65
CA ALA A 228 -25.68 8.19 14.99
C ALA A 228 -24.98 8.32 16.36
N ALA A 229 -25.45 7.61 17.39
CA ALA A 229 -24.84 7.65 18.72
C ALA A 229 -23.41 7.05 18.74
N ILE A 230 -23.16 5.98 17.97
CA ILE A 230 -21.83 5.38 17.84
C ILE A 230 -20.88 6.34 17.10
N TYR A 231 -21.34 6.93 16.00
CA TYR A 231 -20.56 7.90 15.22
C TYR A 231 -20.19 9.12 16.07
N ASP A 232 -21.16 9.69 16.77
CA ASP A 232 -20.96 10.81 17.68
C ASP A 232 -19.91 10.48 18.77
N ALA A 233 -20.01 9.30 19.39
CA ALA A 233 -19.05 8.85 20.39
C ALA A 233 -17.62 8.65 19.84
N LEU A 234 -17.49 8.23 18.57
CA LEU A 234 -16.20 8.08 17.89
C LEU A 234 -15.57 9.43 17.56
N LEU A 235 -16.36 10.44 17.21
CA LEU A 235 -15.86 11.80 16.92
C LEU A 235 -15.40 12.56 18.16
N HIS A 236 -16.04 12.31 19.31
CA HIS A 236 -15.74 13.02 20.57
C HIS A 236 -14.53 12.48 21.34
N ASP A 237 -13.77 11.53 20.78
CA ASP A 237 -12.53 10.98 21.37
C ASP A 237 -12.66 10.48 22.83
N SER A 238 -13.88 10.12 23.24
CA SER A 238 -14.19 9.71 24.61
C SER A 238 -13.45 8.44 25.05
N ASN A 239 -13.00 7.65 24.08
CA ASN A 239 -12.37 6.34 24.25
C ASN A 239 -11.24 6.16 23.22
N THR A 240 -10.26 7.05 23.28
CA THR A 240 -9.09 6.98 22.40
C THR A 240 -7.95 6.17 23.05
N ILE A 241 -7.34 5.28 22.28
CA ILE A 241 -6.21 4.44 22.67
C ILE A 241 -5.07 4.68 21.68
N GLU A 242 -3.86 4.83 22.19
CA GLU A 242 -2.64 4.84 21.39
C GLU A 242 -2.07 3.42 21.30
N ILE A 243 -1.91 2.92 20.08
CA ILE A 243 -1.41 1.56 19.81
C ILE A 243 -0.03 1.66 19.15
N PRO A 244 1.07 1.21 19.79
CA PRO A 244 2.39 1.31 19.20
C PRO A 244 2.55 0.33 18.03
N VAL A 245 2.99 0.83 16.87
CA VAL A 245 3.33 0.01 15.71
C VAL A 245 4.79 -0.41 15.81
N PRO A 246 5.11 -1.71 15.86
CA PRO A 246 6.51 -2.15 15.99
C PRO A 246 7.39 -1.65 14.84
N ALA A 247 8.60 -1.16 15.14
CA ALA A 247 9.56 -0.73 14.13
C ALA A 247 9.99 -1.85 13.17
N ARG A 248 9.85 -3.12 13.59
CA ARG A 248 10.14 -4.32 12.80
C ARG A 248 9.04 -4.75 11.83
N SER A 249 7.90 -4.05 11.82
CA SER A 249 6.81 -4.34 10.89
C SER A 249 7.29 -4.22 9.44
N ARG A 250 6.70 -5.02 8.54
CA ARG A 250 6.95 -4.87 7.11
C ARG A 250 6.11 -3.74 6.55
N ASP A 251 6.50 -3.27 5.37
CA ASP A 251 5.67 -2.32 4.64
C ASP A 251 4.48 -3.06 4.03
N THR A 252 3.34 -2.40 4.00
CA THR A 252 2.16 -2.87 3.28
C THR A 252 2.49 -2.88 1.80
N HIS A 253 2.23 -4.01 1.15
CA HIS A 253 2.68 -4.25 -0.23
C HIS A 253 1.68 -5.10 -0.97
N LYS A 254 1.37 -4.77 -2.22
CA LYS A 254 0.56 -5.60 -3.11
C LYS A 254 1.35 -5.84 -4.38
N GLY A 255 2.03 -6.98 -4.39
CA GLY A 255 2.87 -7.46 -5.47
C GLY A 255 2.19 -8.45 -6.39
N GLY A 256 2.93 -8.92 -7.38
CA GLY A 256 2.45 -9.96 -8.31
C GLY A 256 2.39 -11.34 -7.67
N ILE A 257 3.27 -11.65 -6.71
CA ILE A 257 3.30 -12.95 -6.01
C ILE A 257 3.39 -12.82 -4.48
N ILE A 258 3.69 -11.63 -3.96
CA ILE A 258 3.73 -11.33 -2.52
C ILE A 258 2.74 -10.22 -2.21
N LYS A 259 1.83 -10.46 -1.27
CA LYS A 259 0.93 -9.45 -0.70
C LYS A 259 1.14 -9.39 0.81
N VAL A 260 1.38 -8.20 1.35
CA VAL A 260 1.52 -7.91 2.78
C VAL A 260 0.43 -6.95 3.18
N GLU A 261 -0.48 -7.41 4.04
CA GLU A 261 -1.60 -6.65 4.55
C GLU A 261 -1.49 -6.48 6.05
N HIS A 262 -1.93 -5.33 6.54
CA HIS A 262 -2.03 -5.06 7.96
C HIS A 262 -3.46 -4.77 8.33
N TYR A 263 -3.88 -5.29 9.48
CA TYR A 263 -5.14 -4.88 10.07
C TYR A 263 -5.09 -4.91 11.58
N LEU A 264 -5.80 -3.98 12.19
CA LEU A 264 -6.11 -4.02 13.60
C LEU A 264 -7.37 -4.85 13.81
N LYS A 265 -7.26 -5.95 14.54
CA LYS A 265 -8.41 -6.74 14.99
C LYS A 265 -8.77 -6.34 16.41
N ILE A 266 -10.02 -5.94 16.60
CA ILE A 266 -10.57 -5.61 17.92
C ILE A 266 -11.63 -6.64 18.26
N LYS A 267 -11.58 -7.20 19.47
CA LYS A 267 -12.54 -8.20 19.95
C LYS A 267 -13.14 -7.79 21.29
N LEU A 268 -14.45 -7.90 21.40
CA LEU A 268 -15.17 -7.80 22.66
C LEU A 268 -15.43 -9.18 23.24
N HIS A 269 -14.96 -9.41 24.46
CA HIS A 269 -15.21 -10.64 25.21
C HIS A 269 -16.38 -10.41 26.16
N THR A 270 -17.40 -11.26 26.06
CA THR A 270 -18.55 -11.25 26.98
C THR A 270 -18.55 -12.53 27.80
N ASN A 271 -19.28 -12.54 28.92
CA ASN A 271 -19.49 -13.77 29.71
C ASN A 271 -20.61 -14.67 29.15
N ALA A 272 -21.04 -14.43 27.90
CA ALA A 272 -22.11 -15.18 27.25
C ALA A 272 -21.59 -16.46 26.60
N PHE A 273 -22.51 -17.36 26.24
CA PHE A 273 -22.22 -18.55 25.44
C PHE A 273 -22.31 -18.24 23.94
N THR A 274 -21.70 -17.13 23.52
CA THR A 274 -21.66 -16.68 22.11
C THR A 274 -20.25 -16.38 21.66
N ASP A 275 -20.06 -16.38 20.34
CA ASP A 275 -18.85 -15.90 19.74
C ASP A 275 -18.57 -14.43 20.13
N ASN A 276 -17.29 -14.12 20.24
CA ASN A 276 -16.84 -12.78 20.56
C ASN A 276 -17.05 -11.85 19.35
N VAL A 277 -17.71 -10.72 19.56
CA VAL A 277 -17.87 -9.68 18.54
C VAL A 277 -16.49 -9.19 18.14
N SER A 278 -16.20 -9.16 16.84
CA SER A 278 -14.92 -8.66 16.35
C SER A 278 -15.05 -7.86 15.08
N ILE A 279 -14.26 -6.79 15.00
CA ILE A 279 -14.10 -5.94 13.81
C ILE A 279 -12.63 -5.94 13.39
N LYS A 280 -12.39 -5.69 12.11
CA LYS A 280 -11.06 -5.55 11.52
C LYS A 280 -10.98 -4.19 10.84
N ILE A 281 -9.91 -3.46 11.14
CA ILE A 281 -9.62 -2.16 10.52
C ILE A 281 -8.40 -2.33 9.64
N PRO A 282 -8.50 -2.13 8.31
CA PRO A 282 -7.33 -2.18 7.43
C PRO A 282 -6.37 -1.05 7.76
N LEU A 283 -5.07 -1.30 7.65
CA LEU A 283 -4.01 -0.32 7.90
C LEU A 283 -2.97 -0.36 6.78
N GLN A 284 -2.41 0.81 6.46
CA GLN A 284 -1.24 0.94 5.62
C GLN A 284 -0.04 1.30 6.50
N ILE A 285 0.77 0.28 6.80
CA ILE A 285 2.04 0.44 7.50
C ILE A 285 3.17 0.66 6.49
N GLY A 286 4.05 1.61 6.75
CA GLY A 286 5.19 1.92 5.88
C GLY A 286 6.23 2.81 6.55
N ASN A 287 7.08 3.46 5.75
CA ASN A 287 8.04 4.43 6.26
C ASN A 287 7.32 5.67 6.81
N ALA A 288 7.68 6.09 8.02
CA ALA A 288 7.10 7.28 8.63
C ALA A 288 7.39 8.51 7.76
N SER A 289 6.38 9.37 7.58
CA SER A 289 6.58 10.68 6.97
C SER A 289 7.60 11.45 7.81
N THR A 290 8.65 11.98 7.16
CA THR A 290 9.70 12.80 7.82
C THR A 290 9.17 14.13 8.36
N SER A 291 7.87 14.37 8.27
CA SER A 291 7.19 15.59 8.71
C SER A 291 7.02 15.70 10.22
N THR A 292 7.69 14.88 11.04
CA THR A 292 7.87 15.24 12.45
C THR A 292 8.56 16.60 12.43
N PRO A 293 7.86 17.69 12.81
CA PRO A 293 8.50 18.99 12.86
C PRO A 293 9.66 18.78 13.81
N LEU A 294 10.90 18.98 13.32
CA LEU A 294 12.04 19.04 14.22
C LEU A 294 11.60 19.99 15.34
N PRO A 295 11.55 19.54 16.61
CA PRO A 295 11.17 20.42 17.71
C PRO A 295 12.00 21.68 17.52
N PRO A 296 11.37 22.88 17.49
CA PRO A 296 12.01 24.11 17.04
C PRO A 296 13.36 24.17 17.70
N GLU A 297 14.40 23.97 16.88
CA GLU A 297 15.76 23.84 17.33
C GLU A 297 15.99 25.08 18.18
N ALA A 298 16.12 24.89 19.50
CA ALA A 298 16.32 26.01 20.41
C ALA A 298 17.53 26.73 19.85
N VAL A 299 17.31 27.92 19.31
CA VAL A 299 18.32 28.72 18.62
C VAL A 299 19.38 29.03 19.67
N ALA A 300 20.35 28.13 19.80
CA ALA A 300 21.54 28.35 20.57
C ALA A 300 22.30 29.41 19.78
N SER A 301 22.06 30.67 20.15
CA SER A 301 22.89 31.81 19.76
C SER A 301 24.28 31.60 20.34
N GLY A 302 25.06 30.75 19.67
CA GLY A 302 26.48 30.55 19.89
C GLY A 302 27.22 31.24 18.75
N THR A 303 27.51 32.52 18.91
CA THR A 303 28.43 33.27 18.06
C THR A 303 29.82 32.66 18.21
N MET A 304 30.21 31.74 17.32
CA MET A 304 31.61 31.32 17.19
C MET A 304 32.29 32.26 16.19
N VAL A 305 33.16 33.10 16.74
CA VAL A 305 34.16 33.87 16.01
C VAL A 305 35.14 32.87 15.38
N VAL A 306 35.18 32.83 14.04
CA VAL A 306 36.21 32.11 13.29
C VAL A 306 37.36 33.09 13.07
N ASP A 307 38.41 32.95 13.88
CA ASP A 307 39.73 33.51 13.56
C ASP A 307 40.40 32.62 12.50
N SER A 308 40.83 33.25 11.41
CA SER A 308 41.62 32.66 10.34
C SER A 308 43.11 32.84 10.66
N GLU A 309 43.86 31.77 10.91
CA GLU A 309 45.29 31.72 10.53
C GLU A 309 45.86 30.28 10.54
N ALA A 310 46.87 30.09 9.68
CA ALA A 310 47.48 28.87 9.15
C ALA A 310 47.99 27.81 10.16
N VAL A 311 48.10 26.55 9.70
CA VAL A 311 49.36 25.76 9.52
C VAL A 311 49.01 24.36 8.93
N PRO A 312 49.65 23.89 7.84
CA PRO A 312 49.51 22.49 7.40
C PRO A 312 50.34 21.52 8.26
N PRO A 313 49.83 20.32 8.59
CA PRO A 313 50.57 19.33 9.39
C PRO A 313 51.66 18.63 8.56
N PRO A 314 52.73 18.12 9.21
CA PRO A 314 53.83 17.45 8.53
C PRO A 314 53.44 16.03 8.08
N LEU A 315 53.94 15.65 6.91
CA LEU A 315 53.87 14.30 6.36
C LEU A 315 54.69 13.33 7.23
N VAL A 316 54.03 12.29 7.76
CA VAL A 316 54.66 11.16 8.43
C VAL A 316 54.71 9.97 7.46
N PRO A 317 55.83 9.24 7.32
CA PRO A 317 55.90 8.05 6.47
C PRO A 317 55.04 6.91 7.02
N ALA A 318 54.32 6.24 6.11
CA ALA A 318 53.53 5.04 6.41
C ALA A 318 54.45 3.82 6.57
N ASP A 319 54.42 3.17 7.74
CA ASP A 319 55.01 1.85 7.94
C ASP A 319 54.01 0.88 8.55
N SER A 320 54.00 -0.32 7.97
CA SER A 320 53.48 -1.61 8.47
C SER A 320 51.97 -1.80 8.67
N TYR A 321 51.34 -2.42 7.67
CA TYR A 321 50.04 -3.09 7.78
C TYR A 321 50.23 -4.43 8.52
N VAL A 322 49.56 -4.58 9.67
CA VAL A 322 49.44 -5.84 10.41
C VAL A 322 48.13 -6.51 10.02
N ASP A 323 48.22 -7.77 9.62
CA ASP A 323 47.11 -8.68 9.30
C ASP A 323 46.07 -8.73 10.43
N ARG A 324 44.79 -8.54 10.09
CA ARG A 324 43.64 -8.75 11.00
C ARG A 324 42.68 -9.77 10.38
N PRO A 325 42.30 -10.84 11.09
CA PRO A 325 41.45 -11.90 10.53
C PRO A 325 39.98 -11.48 10.39
N ALA A 326 39.31 -12.09 9.42
CA ALA A 326 37.96 -11.80 8.95
C ALA A 326 36.88 -11.96 10.03
N SER A 327 36.05 -10.92 10.17
CA SER A 327 34.76 -10.91 10.88
C SER A 327 33.62 -11.26 9.91
N PRO A 328 32.54 -11.95 10.34
CA PRO A 328 31.43 -12.30 9.46
C PRO A 328 30.68 -11.07 8.94
N ALA A 329 30.27 -11.16 7.67
CA ALA A 329 29.78 -10.07 6.83
C ALA A 329 28.51 -9.39 7.36
N GLU A 330 28.63 -8.12 7.75
CA GLU A 330 27.51 -7.17 7.81
C GLU A 330 27.16 -6.73 6.39
N ILE A 331 25.86 -6.75 6.07
CA ILE A 331 25.35 -6.21 4.80
C ILE A 331 25.46 -4.68 4.89
N PRO A 332 26.22 -4.00 4.01
CA PRO A 332 26.35 -2.55 4.09
C PRO A 332 25.02 -1.88 3.72
N PHE A 333 24.50 -1.08 4.65
CA PHE A 333 23.55 -0.02 4.32
C PHE A 333 24.29 1.05 3.52
N VAL A 334 23.88 1.31 2.28
CA VAL A 334 24.42 2.42 1.49
C VAL A 334 23.72 3.68 1.95
N SER A 335 24.30 4.35 2.94
CA SER A 335 24.17 5.80 3.06
C SER A 335 25.27 6.41 2.21
N ALA A 336 24.98 7.46 1.43
CA ALA A 336 25.95 8.11 0.57
C ALA A 336 27.12 8.66 1.40
N VAL A 337 28.23 7.93 1.43
CA VAL A 337 29.49 8.36 2.06
C VAL A 337 30.44 8.80 0.94
N LEU A 338 30.84 10.06 1.00
CA LEU A 338 31.92 10.62 0.19
C LEU A 338 33.21 9.88 0.56
N LEU A 339 33.76 9.08 -0.36
CA LEU A 339 35.03 8.37 -0.15
C LEU A 339 36.19 9.29 -0.55
N ASP A 340 37.02 9.66 0.44
CA ASP A 340 38.36 10.20 0.20
C ASP A 340 39.25 9.10 -0.39
N ILE A 341 39.65 9.27 -1.65
CA ILE A 341 40.56 8.37 -2.37
C ILE A 341 41.99 8.84 -2.08
N PRO A 342 42.90 7.98 -1.56
CA PRO A 342 44.30 8.32 -1.40
C PRO A 342 44.99 8.44 -2.76
N PRO A 343 45.92 9.40 -2.96
CA PRO A 343 46.64 9.55 -4.21
C PRO A 343 47.75 8.50 -4.30
N GLU A 344 47.96 7.99 -5.51
CA GLU A 344 49.09 7.15 -6.01
C GLU A 344 48.67 5.80 -6.62
N SER A 345 47.82 5.88 -7.64
CA SER A 345 47.93 5.02 -8.83
C SER A 345 47.30 5.79 -9.99
N GLU A 346 47.85 5.67 -11.21
CA GLU A 346 47.27 6.28 -12.42
C GLU A 346 45.90 5.64 -12.70
N VAL A 347 44.85 6.08 -12.01
CA VAL A 347 43.48 5.68 -12.24
C VAL A 347 42.97 6.49 -13.43
N THR A 348 42.70 5.81 -14.54
CA THR A 348 41.94 6.43 -15.63
C THR A 348 40.46 6.41 -15.26
N VAL A 349 39.92 7.58 -14.89
CA VAL A 349 38.50 7.75 -14.55
C VAL A 349 37.71 8.02 -15.83
N ALA A 350 36.68 7.21 -16.09
CA ALA A 350 35.73 7.46 -17.16
C ALA A 350 34.71 8.55 -16.75
N PRO A 351 34.11 9.30 -17.70
CA PRO A 351 33.03 10.24 -17.39
C PRO A 351 31.83 9.53 -16.73
N VAL A 352 31.12 10.24 -15.86
CA VAL A 352 29.92 9.73 -15.18
C VAL A 352 28.81 9.53 -16.21
N VAL A 353 28.27 8.31 -16.27
CA VAL A 353 27.09 8.01 -17.07
C VAL A 353 25.87 8.07 -16.17
N GLU A 354 24.93 8.95 -16.51
CA GLU A 354 23.61 9.02 -15.88
C GLU A 354 22.65 8.14 -16.69
N ALA A 355 22.15 7.08 -16.05
CA ALA A 355 21.17 6.20 -16.67
C ALA A 355 19.77 6.56 -16.20
N THR A 356 18.91 6.90 -17.15
CA THR A 356 17.46 6.99 -16.92
C THR A 356 16.86 5.61 -17.22
N ALA A 357 15.89 5.17 -16.41
CA ALA A 357 15.25 3.86 -16.58
C ALA A 357 14.72 3.68 -18.01
N THR A 358 14.99 2.53 -18.62
CA THR A 358 14.42 2.15 -19.92
C THR A 358 13.97 0.69 -19.86
N ILE A 359 12.68 0.47 -20.10
CA ILE A 359 12.01 -0.83 -20.09
C ILE A 359 12.14 -1.42 -21.51
N LEU A 360 12.72 -2.62 -21.69
CA LEU A 360 12.98 -3.22 -23.02
C LEU A 360 12.64 -4.73 -23.09
N SER A 361 12.17 -5.19 -24.26
CA SER A 361 11.57 -6.52 -24.53
C SER A 361 12.21 -7.34 -25.68
N PRO A 362 12.00 -8.68 -25.74
CA PRO A 362 12.30 -9.57 -26.88
C PRO A 362 11.06 -10.30 -27.52
N SER A 363 11.32 -11.15 -28.54
CA SER A 363 10.51 -11.50 -29.75
C SER A 363 9.64 -12.80 -29.77
N ALA A 364 8.75 -12.87 -30.78
CA ALA A 364 7.58 -13.74 -31.11
C ALA A 364 7.82 -15.23 -31.58
N PRO A 365 6.84 -15.99 -32.15
CA PRO A 365 5.36 -16.12 -31.98
C PRO A 365 4.87 -17.60 -31.81
N VAL A 366 3.55 -17.89 -31.65
CA VAL A 366 2.75 -18.98 -32.33
C VAL A 366 1.25 -18.87 -31.96
N GLU A 367 0.36 -18.97 -32.97
CA GLU A 367 -1.12 -19.03 -32.90
C GLU A 367 -1.67 -20.47 -32.68
N ARG A 368 -2.81 -20.62 -31.98
CA ARG A 368 -4.08 -21.19 -32.52
C ARG A 368 -5.18 -21.51 -31.48
N ASP A 369 -6.41 -21.27 -31.95
CA ASP A 369 -7.73 -21.95 -31.82
C ASP A 369 -8.24 -22.51 -30.48
N VAL A 370 -9.39 -21.97 -30.07
CA VAL A 370 -10.22 -22.39 -28.92
C VAL A 370 -11.47 -23.13 -29.42
N ARG A 371 -11.79 -24.26 -28.79
CA ARG A 371 -13.10 -24.94 -28.88
C ARG A 371 -13.80 -24.90 -27.52
N GLN A 372 -15.10 -24.58 -27.55
CA GLN A 372 -16.04 -24.62 -26.43
C GLN A 372 -16.57 -26.03 -26.20
N GLU A 373 -16.81 -26.40 -24.93
CA GLU A 373 -17.90 -27.31 -24.54
C GLU A 373 -18.23 -27.16 -23.03
N THR A 374 -19.39 -27.71 -22.68
CA THR A 374 -20.39 -27.27 -21.70
C THR A 374 -20.55 -28.19 -20.48
N ASP A 375 -20.83 -27.58 -19.33
CA ASP A 375 -21.91 -27.85 -18.34
C ASP A 375 -21.94 -29.08 -17.38
N GLU A 376 -22.60 -28.83 -16.23
CA GLU A 376 -23.28 -29.70 -15.24
C GLU A 376 -22.56 -30.20 -13.94
N GLY A 377 -22.72 -29.41 -12.87
CA GLY A 377 -23.43 -29.69 -11.59
C GLY A 377 -23.10 -30.90 -10.68
N ASN A 378 -22.80 -30.67 -9.37
CA ASN A 378 -23.40 -31.35 -8.21
C ASN A 378 -22.94 -30.80 -6.82
N ASP A 379 -23.83 -30.91 -5.82
CA ASP A 379 -23.85 -30.31 -4.47
C ASP A 379 -22.88 -30.88 -3.40
N GLY A 380 -22.38 -30.01 -2.52
CA GLY A 380 -21.75 -30.37 -1.24
C GLY A 380 -21.11 -29.20 -0.48
N HIS A 381 -21.91 -28.35 0.17
CA HIS A 381 -21.53 -27.08 0.82
C HIS A 381 -20.32 -27.12 1.77
N ARG A 382 -19.16 -26.83 1.19
CA ARG A 382 -18.07 -26.01 1.74
C ARG A 382 -18.10 -24.74 0.89
N TYR A 383 -17.97 -23.54 1.47
CA TYR A 383 -17.82 -22.32 0.67
C TYR A 383 -16.43 -22.33 0.00
N GLU A 384 -16.36 -23.07 -1.10
CA GLU A 384 -15.36 -23.00 -2.16
C GLU A 384 -16.13 -22.46 -3.37
N GLU A 385 -16.21 -21.13 -3.49
CA GLU A 385 -16.38 -20.50 -4.80
C GLU A 385 -15.00 -20.57 -5.48
N GLU A 386 -14.72 -21.69 -6.13
CA GLU A 386 -13.69 -21.80 -7.16
C GLU A 386 -14.27 -21.25 -8.47
N GLU A 387 -14.11 -19.95 -8.67
CA GLU A 387 -14.12 -19.40 -10.02
C GLU A 387 -12.76 -19.68 -10.65
N ASP A 388 -12.68 -20.76 -11.43
CA ASP A 388 -11.50 -21.13 -12.20
C ASP A 388 -11.39 -20.26 -13.47
N TYR A 389 -11.11 -18.97 -13.25
CA TYR A 389 -10.64 -18.05 -14.27
C TYR A 389 -9.16 -17.76 -14.03
N ASN A 390 -8.29 -18.44 -14.75
CA ASN A 390 -6.95 -17.94 -15.02
C ASN A 390 -6.51 -18.39 -16.42
N GLU A 391 -7.13 -17.74 -17.40
CA GLU A 391 -6.59 -17.63 -18.74
C GLU A 391 -5.21 -16.97 -18.65
N PHE A 392 -4.23 -17.64 -19.26
CA PHE A 392 -2.81 -17.35 -19.11
C PHE A 392 -2.48 -15.92 -19.57
N ALA A 393 -2.22 -15.02 -18.61
CA ALA A 393 -1.42 -13.83 -18.89
C ALA A 393 0.04 -14.26 -19.12
N THR A 394 0.37 -14.57 -20.38
CA THR A 394 1.72 -14.30 -20.87
C THR A 394 2.04 -12.84 -20.53
N PRO A 395 3.24 -12.52 -20.01
CA PRO A 395 3.61 -11.13 -19.78
C PRO A 395 3.47 -10.40 -21.11
N SER A 396 2.45 -9.54 -21.21
CA SER A 396 2.13 -8.78 -22.40
C SER A 396 3.40 -8.01 -22.80
N ALA A 397 3.69 -7.99 -24.10
CA ALA A 397 4.70 -7.07 -24.61
C ALA A 397 4.37 -5.67 -24.08
N PRO A 398 5.34 -4.92 -23.54
CA PRO A 398 5.11 -3.56 -23.09
C PRO A 398 4.51 -2.81 -24.27
N LEU A 399 3.32 -2.25 -24.03
CA LEU A 399 2.60 -1.45 -25.00
C LEU A 399 3.55 -0.34 -25.45
N THR A 400 3.82 -0.28 -26.74
CA THR A 400 4.58 0.82 -27.33
C THR A 400 3.80 2.11 -27.03
N GLU A 401 4.46 3.11 -26.45
CA GLU A 401 3.86 4.39 -26.03
C GLU A 401 3.16 5.15 -27.18
N ASP A 402 3.31 4.70 -28.41
CA ASP A 402 2.74 5.33 -29.60
C ASP A 402 1.27 4.94 -29.89
N GLY A 403 0.68 4.02 -29.13
CA GLY A 403 -0.74 3.70 -29.24
C GLY A 403 -1.67 4.88 -28.86
N PRO A 404 -2.88 4.96 -29.43
CA PRO A 404 -3.89 5.93 -28.96
C PRO A 404 -4.28 5.62 -27.49
N PRO A 405 -4.46 6.64 -26.64
CA PRO A 405 -4.98 6.46 -25.28
C PRO A 405 -6.28 5.67 -25.27
N CYS A 406 -6.34 4.61 -24.46
CA CYS A 406 -7.55 3.84 -24.26
C CYS A 406 -7.55 3.20 -22.87
N LEU A 407 -8.74 2.79 -22.42
CA LEU A 407 -8.93 2.21 -21.09
C LEU A 407 -8.06 0.96 -20.88
N SER A 408 -8.04 0.03 -21.85
CA SER A 408 -7.28 -1.23 -21.71
C SER A 408 -5.78 -1.00 -21.54
N THR A 409 -5.21 -0.01 -22.24
CA THR A 409 -3.81 0.40 -22.03
C THR A 409 -3.59 0.91 -20.62
N LEU A 410 -4.42 1.82 -20.11
CA LEU A 410 -4.29 2.35 -18.75
C LEU A 410 -4.39 1.25 -17.69
N LEU A 411 -5.40 0.39 -17.79
CA LEU A 411 -5.62 -0.68 -16.82
C LEU A 411 -4.47 -1.68 -16.83
N SER A 412 -3.94 -2.04 -18.01
CA SER A 412 -2.79 -2.93 -18.12
C SER A 412 -1.53 -2.31 -17.50
N GLU A 413 -1.32 -1.00 -17.66
CA GLU A 413 -0.21 -0.30 -17.03
C GLU A 413 -0.36 -0.31 -15.50
N MET A 414 -1.55 0.01 -14.97
CA MET A 414 -1.84 -0.03 -13.52
C MET A 414 -1.54 -1.40 -12.92
N LEU A 415 -1.95 -2.49 -13.58
CA LEU A 415 -1.67 -3.87 -13.12
C LEU A 415 -0.18 -4.21 -13.03
N THR A 416 0.67 -3.55 -13.82
CA THR A 416 2.11 -3.82 -13.82
C THR A 416 2.89 -3.01 -12.79
N THR A 417 2.24 -2.06 -12.12
CA THR A 417 2.94 -1.11 -11.26
C THR A 417 2.44 -1.16 -9.83
N VAL A 418 3.25 -0.61 -8.93
CA VAL A 418 2.95 -0.61 -7.49
C VAL A 418 2.26 0.71 -7.07
N ASN A 419 2.28 1.74 -7.93
CA ASN A 419 1.79 3.08 -7.59
C ASN A 419 0.96 3.67 -8.74
N ASP A 420 -0.33 3.33 -8.74
CA ASP A 420 -1.26 3.75 -9.80
C ASP A 420 -1.47 5.26 -9.81
N TYR A 421 -1.41 5.92 -8.65
CA TYR A 421 -1.58 7.37 -8.56
C TYR A 421 -0.56 8.11 -9.42
N THR A 422 0.71 7.70 -9.37
CA THR A 422 1.79 8.35 -10.12
C THR A 422 1.58 8.17 -11.63
N ILE A 423 1.10 7.00 -12.06
CA ILE A 423 0.81 6.73 -13.47
C ILE A 423 -0.34 7.59 -13.93
N VAL A 424 -1.49 7.50 -13.27
CA VAL A 424 -2.67 8.29 -13.62
C VAL A 424 -2.34 9.78 -13.66
N GLN A 425 -1.62 10.28 -12.66
CA GLN A 425 -1.17 11.67 -12.64
C GLN A 425 -0.24 12.02 -13.82
N SER A 426 0.73 11.16 -14.14
CA SER A 426 1.62 11.38 -15.28
C SER A 426 0.85 11.42 -16.61
N LYS A 427 -0.14 10.54 -16.79
CA LYS A 427 -0.97 10.46 -17.99
C LYS A 427 -1.85 11.68 -18.13
N ILE A 428 -2.53 12.12 -17.07
CA ILE A 428 -3.36 13.34 -17.07
C ILE A 428 -2.58 14.57 -17.56
N ASN A 429 -1.28 14.65 -17.23
CA ASN A 429 -0.44 15.77 -17.66
C ASN A 429 -0.03 15.72 -19.15
N THR A 430 -0.41 14.67 -19.88
CA THR A 430 -0.14 14.55 -21.33
C THR A 430 -1.37 14.90 -22.15
N SER A 431 -1.20 15.71 -23.20
CA SER A 431 -2.32 16.20 -24.00
C SER A 431 -3.15 15.08 -24.62
N LYS A 432 -2.52 13.98 -25.05
CA LYS A 432 -3.20 12.83 -25.64
C LYS A 432 -4.21 12.20 -24.67
N TRP A 433 -3.80 11.99 -23.42
CA TRP A 433 -4.64 11.32 -22.41
C TRP A 433 -5.71 12.24 -21.82
N LYS A 434 -5.52 13.55 -21.90
CA LYS A 434 -6.50 14.51 -21.41
C LYS A 434 -7.86 14.35 -22.09
N GLU A 435 -7.89 14.25 -23.42
CA GLU A 435 -9.13 14.02 -24.18
C GLU A 435 -9.81 12.70 -23.78
N PHE A 436 -9.02 11.66 -23.48
CA PHE A 436 -9.53 10.39 -22.98
C PHE A 436 -10.23 10.57 -21.63
N PHE A 437 -9.59 11.24 -20.66
CA PHE A 437 -10.17 11.47 -19.33
C PHE A 437 -11.40 12.39 -19.36
N GLU A 438 -11.41 13.42 -20.21
CA GLU A 438 -12.56 14.32 -20.42
C GLU A 438 -13.81 13.57 -20.90
N SER A 439 -13.61 12.50 -21.66
CA SER A 439 -14.67 11.71 -22.29
C SER A 439 -15.14 10.48 -21.50
N LEU A 440 -14.63 10.26 -20.27
CA LEU A 440 -14.92 9.04 -19.52
C LEU A 440 -16.41 8.86 -19.20
N SER A 441 -16.93 7.69 -19.55
CA SER A 441 -18.24 7.22 -19.10
C SER A 441 -18.22 6.88 -17.60
N PRO A 442 -19.37 6.85 -16.92
CA PRO A 442 -19.47 6.33 -15.55
C PRO A 442 -18.87 4.93 -15.39
N GLU A 443 -19.10 4.04 -16.36
CA GLU A 443 -18.62 2.66 -16.34
C GLU A 443 -17.11 2.57 -16.46
N ASP A 444 -16.50 3.34 -17.38
CA ASP A 444 -15.05 3.39 -17.54
C ASP A 444 -14.39 4.00 -16.29
N PHE A 445 -14.99 5.05 -15.72
CA PHE A 445 -14.52 5.64 -14.46
C PHE A 445 -14.53 4.62 -13.32
N GLY A 446 -15.65 3.90 -13.14
CA GLY A 446 -15.78 2.85 -12.13
C GLY A 446 -14.77 1.71 -12.34
N SER A 447 -14.51 1.35 -13.60
CA SER A 447 -13.53 0.33 -13.96
C SER A 447 -12.10 0.73 -13.57
N ILE A 448 -11.72 2.00 -13.73
CA ILE A 448 -10.42 2.51 -13.27
C ILE A 448 -10.32 2.40 -11.75
N ILE A 449 -11.36 2.76 -10.99
CA ILE A 449 -11.38 2.64 -9.52
C ILE A 449 -11.21 1.19 -9.06
N ALA A 450 -11.85 0.23 -9.75
CA ALA A 450 -11.74 -1.19 -9.45
C ALA A 450 -10.31 -1.74 -9.63
N HIS A 451 -9.53 -1.14 -10.52
CA HIS A 451 -8.16 -1.56 -10.85
C HIS A 451 -7.09 -0.88 -10.01
N VAL A 452 -7.46 0.07 -9.14
CA VAL A 452 -6.50 0.65 -8.21
C VAL A 452 -6.00 -0.45 -7.27
N ASN A 453 -4.68 -0.69 -7.29
CA ASN A 453 -4.02 -1.72 -6.51
C ASN A 453 -4.17 -1.47 -5.01
N SER A 454 -4.01 -0.22 -4.58
CA SER A 454 -4.13 0.19 -3.19
C SER A 454 -5.51 0.77 -2.91
N ASP A 455 -6.33 0.07 -2.13
CA ASP A 455 -7.65 0.54 -1.71
C ASP A 455 -7.60 1.95 -1.09
N PHE A 456 -6.50 2.30 -0.39
CA PHE A 456 -6.28 3.63 0.21
C PHE A 456 -6.18 4.76 -0.83
N ASP A 457 -5.70 4.45 -2.03
CA ASP A 457 -5.54 5.44 -3.10
C ASP A 457 -6.81 5.64 -3.93
N GLN A 458 -7.84 4.79 -3.78
CA GLN A 458 -9.07 4.86 -4.57
C GLN A 458 -9.72 6.26 -4.54
N PRO A 459 -10.03 6.89 -3.38
CA PRO A 459 -10.62 8.24 -3.33
C PRO A 459 -9.72 9.31 -3.95
N ARG A 460 -8.41 9.17 -3.77
CA ARG A 460 -7.43 10.14 -4.27
C ARG A 460 -7.32 10.07 -5.79
N ILE A 461 -7.27 8.87 -6.36
CA ILE A 461 -7.28 8.64 -7.81
C ILE A 461 -8.63 9.03 -8.41
N GLY A 462 -9.74 8.68 -7.75
CA GLY A 462 -11.08 9.08 -8.17
C GLY A 462 -11.22 10.59 -8.24
N SER A 463 -10.82 11.32 -7.20
CA SER A 463 -10.84 12.80 -7.20
C SER A 463 -9.91 13.40 -8.25
N LEU A 464 -8.74 12.78 -8.48
CA LEU A 464 -7.80 13.22 -9.50
C LEU A 464 -8.40 13.12 -10.90
N ILE A 465 -9.00 11.97 -11.25
CA ILE A 465 -9.62 11.75 -12.57
C ILE A 465 -10.90 12.57 -12.71
N ALA A 466 -11.74 12.63 -11.67
CA ALA A 466 -13.03 13.32 -11.72
C ALA A 466 -12.91 14.81 -12.07
N ARG A 467 -11.78 15.46 -11.72
CA ARG A 467 -11.49 16.86 -12.08
C ARG A 467 -11.23 17.07 -13.57
N GLU A 468 -10.83 16.01 -14.28
CA GLU A 468 -10.55 16.06 -15.71
C GLU A 468 -11.77 15.67 -16.54
N VAL A 469 -12.86 15.16 -15.93
CA VAL A 469 -14.10 14.81 -16.64
C VAL A 469 -14.93 16.09 -16.90
N ASP A 470 -15.28 16.40 -18.15
CA ASP A 470 -16.00 17.63 -18.53
C ASP A 470 -17.32 17.82 -17.75
N LYS A 471 -18.05 16.71 -17.55
CA LYS A 471 -19.29 16.67 -16.78
C LYS A 471 -19.29 15.47 -15.86
N PHE A 472 -18.70 15.64 -14.68
CA PHE A 472 -18.78 14.64 -13.63
C PHE A 472 -20.21 14.61 -13.04
N LEU A 473 -20.88 13.47 -13.11
CA LEU A 473 -22.27 13.29 -12.70
C LEU A 473 -22.38 12.37 -11.47
N CYS A 474 -23.55 12.37 -10.83
CA CYS A 474 -23.88 11.43 -9.76
C CYS A 474 -23.73 9.97 -10.20
N ASP A 475 -23.96 9.64 -11.47
CA ASP A 475 -23.74 8.27 -12.00
C ASP A 475 -22.28 7.84 -11.90
N HIS A 476 -21.32 8.74 -12.22
CA HIS A 476 -19.89 8.46 -12.03
C HIS A 476 -19.55 8.21 -10.56
N CYS A 477 -20.16 8.96 -9.64
CA CYS A 477 -20.00 8.72 -8.21
C CYS A 477 -20.56 7.35 -7.80
N VAL A 478 -21.73 6.96 -8.29
CA VAL A 478 -22.34 5.64 -7.99
C VAL A 478 -21.46 4.50 -8.48
N THR A 479 -20.99 4.54 -9.73
CA THR A 479 -20.12 3.48 -10.28
C THR A 479 -18.80 3.43 -9.52
N ALA A 480 -18.25 4.56 -9.10
CA ALA A 480 -17.07 4.60 -8.23
C ALA A 480 -17.33 3.92 -6.88
N LEU A 481 -18.44 4.23 -6.20
CA LEU A 481 -18.79 3.64 -4.91
C LEU A 481 -18.96 2.13 -4.98
N ARG A 482 -19.56 1.61 -6.06
CA ARG A 482 -19.69 0.17 -6.30
C ARG A 482 -18.35 -0.54 -6.46
N ASN A 483 -17.35 0.16 -6.96
CA ASN A 483 -15.99 -0.38 -7.20
C ASN A 483 -14.97 0.01 -6.12
N THR A 484 -15.39 0.78 -5.10
CA THR A 484 -14.55 1.19 -3.97
C THR A 484 -14.66 0.17 -2.85
N ALA A 485 -13.55 -0.12 -2.16
CA ALA A 485 -13.58 -0.94 -0.96
C ALA A 485 -14.56 -0.37 0.08
N SER A 486 -15.40 -1.22 0.68
CA SER A 486 -16.54 -0.76 1.50
C SER A 486 -16.14 0.22 2.61
N TRP A 487 -15.03 -0.05 3.30
CA TRP A 487 -14.51 0.81 4.36
C TRP A 487 -14.05 2.20 3.89
N ASN A 488 -13.79 2.36 2.58
CA ASN A 488 -13.26 3.61 1.99
C ASN A 488 -14.32 4.41 1.21
N ARG A 489 -15.54 3.87 1.08
CA ARG A 489 -16.67 4.55 0.40
C ARG A 489 -16.99 5.92 1.00
N PRO A 490 -17.01 6.15 2.33
CA PRO A 490 -17.22 7.49 2.88
C PRO A 490 -16.18 8.52 2.41
N ALA A 491 -14.91 8.14 2.34
CA ALA A 491 -13.85 9.02 1.84
C ALA A 491 -13.99 9.30 0.34
N MET A 492 -14.45 8.31 -0.43
CA MET A 492 -14.81 8.47 -1.84
C MET A 492 -15.95 9.48 -2.01
N VAL A 493 -17.05 9.34 -1.27
CA VAL A 493 -18.18 10.29 -1.26
C VAL A 493 -17.67 11.71 -0.99
N LYS A 494 -16.94 11.91 0.11
CA LYS A 494 -16.37 13.22 0.47
C LYS A 494 -15.50 13.84 -0.62
N SER A 495 -14.76 13.01 -1.35
CA SER A 495 -13.83 13.45 -2.40
C SER A 495 -14.52 13.76 -3.74
N LEU A 496 -15.64 13.11 -4.03
CA LEU A 496 -16.34 13.20 -5.31
C LEU A 496 -17.57 14.13 -5.27
N LEU A 497 -18.30 14.21 -4.15
CA LEU A 497 -19.52 15.02 -4.05
C LEU A 497 -19.34 16.48 -4.51
N PRO A 498 -18.26 17.20 -4.16
CA PRO A 498 -18.08 18.58 -4.60
C PRO A 498 -17.88 18.73 -6.12
N LEU A 499 -17.60 17.65 -6.84
CA LEU A 499 -17.34 17.62 -8.27
C LEU A 499 -18.60 17.25 -9.08
N CYS A 500 -19.64 16.71 -8.44
CA CYS A 500 -20.88 16.30 -9.10
C CYS A 500 -21.70 17.51 -9.59
N THR A 501 -21.88 17.60 -10.91
CA THR A 501 -22.56 18.71 -11.57
C THR A 501 -24.08 18.60 -11.59
N ASP A 502 -24.68 17.48 -11.15
CA ASP A 502 -26.13 17.26 -11.07
C ASP A 502 -26.59 16.84 -9.66
N LEU A 503 -25.79 17.14 -8.64
CA LEU A 503 -25.99 16.70 -7.25
C LEU A 503 -27.36 17.11 -6.67
N TRP A 504 -27.87 18.30 -6.96
CA TRP A 504 -29.18 18.76 -6.46
C TRP A 504 -30.37 18.01 -7.08
N LEU A 505 -30.20 17.47 -8.29
CA LEU A 505 -31.27 16.79 -9.00
C LEU A 505 -31.28 15.30 -8.69
N ARG A 506 -30.09 14.72 -8.54
CA ARG A 506 -29.90 13.27 -8.49
C ARG A 506 -29.12 12.78 -7.29
N GLY A 507 -28.82 13.61 -6.29
CA GLY A 507 -28.05 13.20 -5.10
C GLY A 507 -28.62 12.01 -4.35
N ASP A 508 -29.93 11.79 -4.44
CA ASP A 508 -30.63 10.65 -3.82
C ASP A 508 -30.16 9.29 -4.36
N ILE A 509 -29.69 9.22 -5.63
CA ILE A 509 -29.17 7.96 -6.18
C ILE A 509 -27.84 7.57 -5.52
N ILE A 510 -27.03 8.55 -5.12
CA ILE A 510 -25.79 8.29 -4.37
C ILE A 510 -26.16 7.78 -2.99
N LYS A 511 -27.10 8.44 -2.29
CA LYS A 511 -27.57 8.01 -0.96
C LYS A 511 -28.15 6.61 -0.97
N ALA A 512 -28.92 6.25 -2.02
CA ALA A 512 -29.50 4.92 -2.17
C ALA A 512 -28.46 3.80 -2.32
N GLU A 513 -27.25 4.12 -2.78
CA GLU A 513 -26.16 3.14 -2.85
C GLU A 513 -25.45 2.95 -1.51
N LEU A 514 -25.51 3.95 -0.61
CA LEU A 514 -24.80 3.95 0.66
C LEU A 514 -25.54 3.15 1.74
N SER A 515 -24.80 2.43 2.57
CA SER A 515 -25.39 1.80 3.77
C SER A 515 -25.87 2.86 4.77
N GLU A 516 -26.75 2.49 5.71
CA GLU A 516 -27.22 3.41 6.76
C GLU A 516 -26.05 4.04 7.54
N TRP A 517 -25.00 3.25 7.80
CA TRP A 517 -23.78 3.74 8.43
C TRP A 517 -23.06 4.76 7.55
N GLU A 518 -22.86 4.45 6.27
CA GLU A 518 -22.19 5.35 5.32
C GLU A 518 -22.96 6.67 5.17
N GLN A 519 -24.30 6.60 5.10
CA GLN A 519 -25.16 7.79 5.08
C GLN A 519 -24.99 8.62 6.35
N THR A 520 -24.91 7.97 7.52
CA THR A 520 -24.67 8.65 8.81
C THR A 520 -23.32 9.39 8.80
N VAL A 521 -22.24 8.71 8.35
CA VAL A 521 -20.89 9.29 8.35
C VAL A 521 -20.72 10.40 7.31
N THR A 522 -21.46 10.34 6.20
CA THR A 522 -21.34 11.30 5.08
C THR A 522 -22.40 12.38 5.09
N ALA A 523 -23.32 12.40 6.05
CA ALA A 523 -24.42 13.36 6.12
C ALA A 523 -23.93 14.82 6.03
N ALA A 524 -22.92 15.18 6.82
CA ALA A 524 -22.33 16.51 6.82
C ALA A 524 -21.65 16.86 5.47
N ASP A 525 -21.09 15.87 4.76
CA ASP A 525 -20.48 16.09 3.45
C ASP A 525 -21.54 16.37 2.37
N PHE A 526 -22.70 15.70 2.42
CA PHE A 526 -23.85 16.01 1.56
C PHE A 526 -24.40 17.41 1.83
N ASP A 527 -24.56 17.78 3.11
CA ASP A 527 -25.04 19.11 3.49
C ASP A 527 -24.07 20.21 3.01
N ALA A 528 -22.75 19.98 3.19
CA ALA A 528 -21.72 20.89 2.70
C ALA A 528 -21.77 21.03 1.17
N ALA A 529 -21.81 19.92 0.43
CA ALA A 529 -21.81 19.92 -1.03
C ALA A 529 -23.07 20.57 -1.62
N THR A 530 -24.24 20.36 -1.01
CA THR A 530 -25.51 20.96 -1.47
C THR A 530 -25.63 22.44 -1.12
N SER A 531 -25.02 22.88 -0.01
CA SER A 531 -25.02 24.30 0.39
C SER A 531 -24.25 25.23 -0.55
N HIS A 532 -23.28 24.69 -1.31
CA HIS A 532 -22.46 25.44 -2.25
C HIS A 532 -23.10 25.64 -3.63
N ILE A 533 -24.26 25.04 -3.89
CA ILE A 533 -24.94 25.13 -5.17
C ILE A 533 -25.54 26.55 -5.29
N PRO A 534 -25.03 27.39 -6.21
CA PRO A 534 -25.46 28.78 -6.29
C PRO A 534 -26.98 28.85 -6.51
N GLN A 535 -27.69 29.63 -5.69
CA GLN A 535 -29.14 29.91 -5.82
C GLN A 535 -29.54 30.50 -7.20
N GLN A 536 -28.58 30.75 -8.09
CA GLN A 536 -28.76 31.38 -9.40
C GLN A 536 -29.55 30.54 -10.43
N ARG A 537 -29.93 29.28 -10.13
CA ARG A 537 -30.79 28.48 -11.03
C ARG A 537 -32.29 28.50 -10.69
N ALA A 538 -32.71 29.19 -9.63
CA ALA A 538 -34.12 29.33 -9.29
C ALA A 538 -34.94 30.27 -10.23
N VAL A 539 -34.34 30.78 -11.31
CA VAL A 539 -34.98 31.77 -12.22
C VAL A 539 -35.39 31.18 -13.58
N VAL A 540 -35.28 29.86 -13.79
CA VAL A 540 -35.61 29.22 -15.10
C VAL A 540 -36.80 28.24 -15.01
N HIS A 541 -37.68 28.39 -14.03
CA HIS A 541 -38.95 27.66 -13.98
C HIS A 541 -40.16 28.59 -13.99
#